data_AF-A0AAN8F1P7-F1
#
_entry.id   AF-A0AAN8F1P7-F1
#
_cell.length_a   1.000
_cell.length_b   1.000
_cell.length_c   1.000
_cell.angle_alpha   90.00
_cell.angle_beta   90.00
_cell.angle_gamma   90.00
#
_symmetry.space_group_name_H-M   'P 1'
#
loop_
_entity.id
_entity.type
_entity.pdbx_description
1 polymer ?
#
loop_
_entity_poly.entity_id
_entity_poly.type
_entity_poly.pdbx_seq_one_letter_code
_entity_poly.pdbx_strand_id
1 'polypeptide(L)'
;MPTHTALTQSYTLNTVLLVLFLIAIFPGLPQYLLLFPFRLLFSYTSTPNPIPAVTCPPGCTPDLPKMSWSQKTFTLPSKSRGSYLVTDDVVKNLPEIKDYKVGLLNLFVQHTSCALSLNENWDSEVREDMSDALDRIAPEDKKGNLYRHSAEGLDDMPVG
;
A
#
# COMPACT_ATOMS: atom_id res chain seq x y z
N MET A 1 64.28 15.44 2.33
CA MET A 1 63.17 15.90 1.48
C MET A 1 62.22 14.73 1.22
N PRO A 2 61.15 14.59 2.02
CA PRO A 2 59.89 14.06 1.49
C PRO A 2 58.65 14.68 2.20
N THR A 3 57.92 15.60 1.57
CA THR A 3 56.68 16.17 2.18
C THR A 3 55.57 16.50 1.18
N HIS A 4 55.69 16.17 -0.11
CA HIS A 4 54.66 16.51 -1.10
C HIS A 4 53.67 15.38 -1.44
N THR A 5 53.96 14.12 -1.09
CA THR A 5 53.15 12.96 -1.51
C THR A 5 51.99 12.60 -0.57
N ALA A 6 52.04 12.99 0.70
CA ALA A 6 51.03 12.59 1.69
C ALA A 6 49.75 13.44 1.65
N LEU A 7 49.86 14.73 1.32
CA LEU A 7 48.70 15.63 1.27
C LEU A 7 47.82 15.36 0.05
N THR A 8 48.41 15.08 -1.11
CA THR A 8 47.68 14.77 -2.35
C THR A 8 46.84 13.50 -2.24
N GLN A 9 47.34 12.46 -1.57
CA GLN A 9 46.64 11.20 -1.35
C GLN A 9 45.34 11.37 -0.54
N SER A 10 45.35 12.23 0.49
CA SER A 10 44.17 12.52 1.30
C SER A 10 43.08 13.28 0.53
N TYR A 11 43.46 14.22 -0.34
CA TYR A 11 42.49 14.93 -1.20
C TYR A 11 41.89 14.04 -2.29
N THR A 12 42.68 13.12 -2.86
CA THR A 12 42.17 12.13 -3.82
C THR A 12 41.20 11.15 -3.15
N LEU A 13 41.51 10.68 -1.94
CA LEU A 13 40.61 9.79 -1.20
C LEU A 13 39.30 10.49 -0.83
N ASN A 14 39.38 11.72 -0.34
CA ASN A 14 38.20 12.52 0.03
C ASN A 14 37.31 12.83 -1.17
N THR A 15 37.89 13.12 -2.33
CA THR A 15 37.10 13.36 -3.56
C THR A 15 36.45 12.07 -4.05
N VAL A 16 37.15 10.93 -4.02
CA VAL A 16 36.55 9.62 -4.37
C VAL A 16 35.40 9.26 -3.43
N LEU A 17 35.57 9.44 -2.12
CA LEU A 17 34.51 9.18 -1.13
C LEU A 17 33.29 10.07 -1.34
N LEU A 18 33.49 11.36 -1.64
CA LEU A 18 32.40 12.30 -1.91
C LEU A 18 31.63 11.92 -3.18
N VAL A 19 32.34 11.51 -4.23
CA VAL A 19 31.71 11.02 -5.48
C VAL A 19 30.90 9.75 -5.23
N LEU A 20 31.44 8.78 -4.49
CA LEU A 20 30.72 7.55 -4.13
C LEU A 20 29.49 7.84 -3.28
N PHE A 21 29.59 8.77 -2.33
CA PHE A 21 28.47 9.20 -1.50
C PHE A 21 27.34 9.85 -2.32
N LEU A 22 27.68 10.72 -3.29
CA LEU A 22 26.69 11.34 -4.17
C LEU A 22 26.01 10.32 -5.10
N ILE A 23 26.74 9.31 -5.60
CA ILE A 23 26.16 8.23 -6.39
C ILE A 23 25.21 7.37 -5.55
N ALA A 24 25.56 7.11 -4.28
CA ALA A 24 24.73 6.31 -3.38
C ALA A 24 23.40 7.01 -3.01
N ILE A 25 23.42 8.33 -2.81
CA ILE A 25 22.22 9.11 -2.48
C ILE A 25 21.33 9.33 -3.72
N PHE A 26 21.94 9.45 -4.91
CA PHE A 26 21.22 9.68 -6.16
C PHE A 26 21.58 8.65 -7.23
N PRO A 27 21.15 7.38 -7.08
CA PRO A 27 21.52 6.30 -8.00
C PRO A 27 21.02 6.53 -9.43
N GLY A 28 19.96 7.35 -9.61
CA GLY A 28 19.41 7.73 -10.91
C GLY A 28 20.10 8.91 -11.59
N LEU A 29 21.01 9.62 -10.93
CA LEU A 29 21.63 10.84 -11.47
C LEU A 29 22.53 10.59 -12.70
N PRO A 30 23.33 9.50 -12.76
CA PRO A 30 24.08 9.15 -13.98
C PRO A 30 23.15 8.83 -15.15
N GLN A 31 22.09 8.05 -14.89
CA GLN A 31 21.06 7.71 -15.89
C GLN A 31 20.37 8.98 -16.42
N TYR A 32 20.04 9.92 -15.53
CA TYR A 32 19.40 11.17 -15.90
C TYR A 32 20.31 12.04 -16.74
N LEU A 33 21.57 12.26 -16.32
CA LEU A 33 22.53 13.08 -17.07
C LEU A 33 22.86 12.51 -18.45
N LEU A 34 23.02 11.18 -18.56
CA LEU A 34 23.33 10.53 -19.84
C LEU A 34 22.14 10.54 -20.80
N LEU A 35 20.90 10.39 -20.30
CA LEU A 35 19.70 10.34 -21.13
C LEU A 35 19.02 11.70 -21.33
N PHE A 36 19.39 12.74 -20.57
CA PHE A 36 18.83 14.08 -20.70
C PHE A 36 18.94 14.67 -22.12
N PRO A 37 20.11 14.64 -22.81
CA PRO A 37 20.20 15.15 -24.18
C PRO A 37 19.32 14.35 -25.16
N PHE A 38 19.20 13.03 -24.96
CA PHE A 38 18.29 12.18 -25.74
C PHE A 38 16.82 12.52 -25.47
N ARG A 39 16.43 12.84 -24.24
CA ARG A 39 15.05 13.27 -23.91
C ARG A 39 14.71 14.64 -24.52
N LEU A 40 15.69 15.52 -24.67
CA LEU A 40 15.50 16.83 -25.29
C LEU A 40 15.37 16.73 -26.81
N LEU A 41 16.18 15.86 -27.44
CA LEU A 41 16.15 15.59 -28.89
C LEU A 41 14.97 14.72 -29.30
N PHE A 42 14.60 13.74 -28.48
CA PHE A 42 13.43 12.89 -28.65
C PHE A 42 12.39 13.29 -27.62
N SER A 43 11.76 14.44 -27.86
CA SER A 43 10.45 14.71 -27.28
C SER A 43 9.49 13.67 -27.83
N TYR A 44 9.40 12.51 -27.18
CA TYR A 44 8.32 11.57 -27.44
C TYR A 44 7.05 12.21 -26.87
N THR A 45 6.47 13.13 -27.63
CA THR A 45 5.05 13.37 -27.56
C THR A 45 4.42 12.04 -27.91
N SER A 46 4.12 11.25 -26.89
CA SER A 46 3.16 10.18 -26.99
C SER A 46 1.82 10.87 -27.23
N THR A 47 1.60 11.38 -28.44
CA THR A 47 0.26 11.67 -28.90
C THR A 47 -0.45 10.33 -28.84
N PRO A 48 -1.47 10.14 -28.00
CA PRO A 48 -2.27 8.93 -28.09
C PRO A 48 -2.72 8.84 -29.54
N ASN A 49 -2.49 7.68 -30.17
CA ASN A 49 -2.99 7.43 -31.51
C ASN A 49 -4.46 7.87 -31.55
N PRO A 50 -4.88 8.69 -32.53
CA PRO A 50 -6.29 9.02 -32.65
C PRO A 50 -7.06 7.71 -32.75
N ILE A 51 -7.90 7.47 -31.75
CA ILE A 51 -8.85 6.35 -31.74
C ILE A 51 -9.59 6.45 -33.09
N PRO A 52 -9.63 5.40 -33.92
CA PRO A 52 -10.38 5.45 -35.16
C PRO A 52 -11.79 5.93 -34.84
N ALA A 53 -12.18 7.06 -35.44
CA ALA A 53 -13.46 7.68 -35.20
C ALA A 53 -14.54 6.65 -35.54
N VAL A 54 -15.12 6.04 -34.51
CA VAL A 54 -16.35 5.29 -34.63
C VAL A 54 -17.35 6.30 -35.18
N THR A 55 -17.75 6.15 -36.44
CA THR A 55 -18.79 6.97 -37.07
C THR A 55 -20.12 6.62 -36.41
N CYS A 56 -20.32 7.15 -35.20
CA CYS A 56 -21.59 7.08 -34.50
C CYS A 56 -22.62 7.93 -35.28
N PRO A 57 -23.85 7.44 -35.48
CA PRO A 57 -24.92 8.24 -36.04
C PRO A 57 -25.19 9.50 -35.18
N PRO A 58 -25.64 10.63 -35.79
CA PRO A 58 -25.86 11.88 -35.07
C PRO A 58 -26.92 11.68 -33.98
N GLY A 59 -26.48 11.71 -32.72
CA GLY A 59 -27.30 11.48 -31.53
C GLY A 59 -26.69 10.51 -30.52
N CYS A 60 -25.70 9.70 -30.91
CA CYS A 60 -24.92 8.89 -29.97
C CYS A 60 -23.72 9.69 -29.47
N THR A 61 -23.82 10.32 -28.31
CA THR A 61 -22.61 10.69 -27.56
C THR A 61 -21.91 9.39 -27.18
N PRO A 62 -20.65 9.14 -27.61
CA PRO A 62 -19.89 8.05 -27.05
C PRO A 62 -19.67 8.40 -25.58
N ASP A 63 -20.43 7.75 -24.71
CA ASP A 63 -20.19 7.74 -23.28
C ASP A 63 -18.87 6.99 -23.12
N LEU A 64 -17.77 7.75 -23.21
CA LEU A 64 -16.42 7.26 -22.98
C LEU A 64 -16.48 6.51 -21.65
N PRO A 65 -16.04 5.22 -21.58
CA PRO A 65 -16.06 4.47 -20.33
C PRO A 65 -15.17 5.21 -19.34
N LYS A 66 -15.79 6.07 -18.54
CA LYS A 66 -15.13 6.88 -17.53
C LYS A 66 -14.84 5.91 -16.40
N MET A 67 -13.60 5.50 -16.28
CA MET A 67 -13.11 4.76 -15.12
C MET A 67 -13.31 5.66 -13.89
N SER A 68 -14.42 5.46 -13.17
CA SER A 68 -14.75 6.18 -11.96
C SER A 68 -14.13 5.46 -10.76
N TRP A 69 -13.27 6.16 -10.02
CA TRP A 69 -12.74 5.69 -8.74
C TRP A 69 -13.37 6.52 -7.62
N SER A 70 -13.95 5.83 -6.64
CA SER A 70 -14.49 6.40 -5.40
C SER A 70 -13.69 5.88 -4.20
N GLN A 71 -13.35 6.76 -3.27
CA GLN A 71 -12.74 6.40 -1.99
C GLN A 71 -13.57 6.98 -0.84
N LYS A 72 -13.82 6.17 0.19
CA LYS A 72 -14.57 6.59 1.37
C LYS A 72 -13.97 5.97 2.62
N THR A 73 -13.92 6.78 3.68
CA THR A 73 -13.55 6.35 5.03
C THR A 73 -14.81 6.32 5.89
N PHE A 74 -15.02 5.24 6.64
CA PHE A 74 -16.10 5.11 7.61
C PHE A 74 -15.60 4.34 8.83
N THR A 75 -16.33 4.45 9.93
CA THR A 75 -15.97 3.84 11.21
C THR A 75 -16.96 2.72 11.54
N LEU A 76 -16.43 1.59 12.00
CA LEU A 76 -17.22 0.48 12.50
C LEU A 76 -17.48 0.64 14.00
N PRO A 77 -18.61 0.11 14.53
CA PRO A 77 -18.87 0.14 15.95
C PRO A 77 -17.83 -0.67 16.72
N SER A 78 -17.39 -0.16 17.88
CA SER A 78 -16.49 -0.90 18.77
C SER A 78 -17.16 -2.19 19.24
N LYS A 79 -16.41 -3.29 19.18
CA LYS A 79 -16.80 -4.60 19.69
C LYS A 79 -15.73 -5.09 20.65
N SER A 80 -16.09 -6.04 21.51
CA SER A 80 -15.11 -6.82 22.27
C SER A 80 -14.26 -7.65 21.30
N ARG A 81 -13.20 -8.29 21.80
CA ARG A 81 -12.42 -9.28 21.04
C ARG A 81 -13.31 -10.35 20.42
N GLY A 82 -12.99 -10.73 19.18
CA GLY A 82 -13.67 -11.79 18.45
C GLY A 82 -13.90 -11.48 16.97
N SER A 83 -14.48 -12.46 16.26
CA SER A 83 -14.79 -12.35 14.83
C SER A 83 -16.20 -11.82 14.60
N TYR A 84 -16.35 -10.76 13.79
CA TYR A 84 -17.64 -10.12 13.49
C TYR A 84 -17.95 -10.07 11.99
N LEU A 85 -19.23 -10.17 11.63
CA LEU A 85 -19.65 -9.97 10.24
C LEU A 85 -19.78 -8.48 10.02
N VAL A 86 -19.03 -7.92 9.07
CA VAL A 86 -19.03 -6.49 8.75
C VAL A 86 -19.59 -6.20 7.34
N THR A 87 -20.06 -7.23 6.63
CA THR A 87 -20.57 -7.12 5.26
C THR A 87 -21.68 -6.08 5.13
N ASP A 88 -22.66 -6.12 6.04
CA ASP A 88 -23.79 -5.18 6.02
C ASP A 88 -23.34 -3.74 6.31
N ASP A 89 -22.41 -3.55 7.24
CA ASP A 89 -21.84 -2.25 7.54
C ASP A 89 -21.07 -1.69 6.34
N VAL A 90 -20.29 -2.52 5.64
CA VAL A 90 -19.55 -2.15 4.44
C VAL A 90 -20.52 -1.75 3.31
N VAL A 91 -21.53 -2.57 3.02
CA VAL A 91 -22.51 -2.30 1.95
C VAL A 91 -23.35 -1.07 2.24
N LYS A 92 -23.72 -0.85 3.51
CA LYS A 92 -24.46 0.35 3.93
C LYS A 92 -23.63 1.62 3.75
N ASN A 93 -22.33 1.56 4.04
CA ASN A 93 -21.45 2.71 3.93
C ASN A 93 -21.00 2.98 2.48
N LEU A 94 -21.03 1.97 1.61
CA LEU A 94 -20.63 2.05 0.20
C LEU A 94 -21.82 1.75 -0.74
N PRO A 95 -22.87 2.60 -0.80
CA PRO A 95 -24.02 2.37 -1.68
C PRO A 95 -23.64 2.40 -3.18
N GLU A 96 -22.55 3.09 -3.49
CA GLU A 96 -22.05 3.37 -4.85
C GLU A 96 -21.58 2.10 -5.58
N ILE A 97 -21.28 1.02 -4.84
CA ILE A 97 -20.89 -0.28 -5.43
C ILE A 97 -21.97 -0.83 -6.37
N LYS A 98 -23.24 -0.45 -6.17
CA LYS A 98 -24.38 -0.90 -6.97
C LYS A 98 -24.36 -0.34 -8.38
N ASP A 99 -23.68 0.79 -8.59
CA ASP A 99 -23.57 1.45 -9.89
C ASP A 99 -22.47 0.82 -10.76
N TYR A 100 -21.63 -0.04 -10.16
CA TYR A 100 -20.55 -0.74 -10.84
C TYR A 100 -20.95 -2.17 -11.22
N LYS A 101 -20.91 -2.50 -12.51
CA LYS A 101 -21.05 -3.88 -12.98
C LYS A 101 -19.81 -4.73 -12.74
N VAL A 102 -18.62 -4.12 -12.90
CA VAL A 102 -17.30 -4.75 -12.70
C VAL A 102 -16.39 -3.69 -12.11
N GLY A 103 -15.63 -4.04 -11.07
CA GLY A 103 -14.70 -3.11 -10.41
C GLY A 103 -13.78 -3.84 -9.43
N LEU A 104 -12.91 -3.06 -8.78
CA LEU A 104 -12.04 -3.54 -7.72
C LEU A 104 -12.37 -2.78 -6.42
N LEU A 105 -12.68 -3.52 -5.36
CA LEU A 105 -12.88 -2.96 -4.03
C LEU A 105 -11.62 -3.24 -3.19
N ASN A 106 -11.01 -2.17 -2.67
CA ASN A 106 -9.93 -2.27 -1.70
C ASN A 106 -10.45 -1.83 -0.33
N LEU A 107 -10.39 -2.73 0.66
CA LEU A 107 -10.74 -2.44 2.04
C LEU A 107 -9.47 -2.37 2.88
N PHE A 108 -9.19 -1.20 3.43
CA PHE A 108 -8.01 -0.97 4.26
C PHE A 108 -8.42 -0.64 5.70
N VAL A 109 -7.91 -1.43 6.64
CA VAL A 109 -8.10 -1.22 8.08
C VAL A 109 -6.99 -0.34 8.62
N GLN A 110 -7.35 0.80 9.20
CA GLN A 110 -6.40 1.76 9.79
C GLN A 110 -6.15 1.49 11.28
N HIS A 111 -6.06 0.22 11.66
CA HIS A 111 -5.82 -0.24 13.04
C HIS A 111 -4.78 -1.36 13.04
N THR A 112 -3.97 -1.40 14.10
CA THR A 112 -2.96 -2.46 14.32
C THR A 112 -3.50 -3.64 15.12
N SER A 113 -4.67 -3.47 15.75
CA SER A 113 -5.31 -4.43 16.65
C SER A 113 -6.43 -5.23 16.01
N CYS A 114 -6.72 -5.03 14.72
CA CYS A 114 -7.74 -5.81 14.01
C CYS A 114 -7.37 -6.05 12.55
N ALA A 115 -7.95 -7.10 11.96
CA ALA A 115 -7.75 -7.49 10.58
C ALA A 115 -9.08 -7.81 9.90
N LEU A 116 -9.10 -7.75 8.57
CA LEU A 116 -10.21 -8.26 7.76
C LEU A 116 -9.87 -9.66 7.27
N SER A 117 -10.78 -10.60 7.49
CA SER A 117 -10.75 -11.93 6.89
C SER A 117 -11.96 -12.12 5.99
N LEU A 118 -11.76 -12.83 4.88
CA LEU A 118 -12.83 -13.30 4.02
C LEU A 118 -13.02 -14.78 4.31
N ASN A 119 -14.21 -15.17 4.74
CA ASN A 119 -14.54 -16.56 5.02
C ASN A 119 -15.96 -16.88 4.52
N GLU A 120 -16.30 -18.16 4.48
CA GLU A 120 -17.67 -18.57 4.20
C GLU A 120 -18.62 -18.14 5.32
N ASN A 121 -19.79 -17.63 4.95
CA ASN A 121 -20.82 -17.18 5.88
C ASN A 121 -22.01 -18.16 5.88
N TRP A 122 -21.73 -19.46 5.88
CA TRP A 122 -22.78 -20.49 5.87
C TRP A 122 -23.12 -20.99 7.28
N ASP A 123 -22.15 -20.99 8.20
CA ASP A 123 -22.35 -21.48 9.56
C ASP A 123 -21.77 -20.52 10.60
N SER A 124 -22.50 -20.34 11.71
CA SER A 124 -22.00 -19.64 12.89
C SER A 124 -20.79 -20.35 13.50
N GLU A 125 -20.70 -21.68 13.37
CA GLU A 125 -19.59 -22.49 13.91
C GLU A 125 -18.24 -22.09 13.30
N VAL A 126 -18.19 -21.70 12.02
CA VAL A 126 -16.95 -21.24 11.36
C VAL A 126 -16.35 -20.00 12.05
N ARG A 127 -17.19 -19.16 12.66
CA ARG A 127 -16.74 -17.97 13.39
C ARG A 127 -16.15 -18.33 14.75
N GLU A 128 -16.76 -19.30 15.41
CA GLU A 128 -16.28 -19.83 16.69
C GLU A 128 -14.96 -20.57 16.45
N ASP A 129 -14.89 -21.43 15.44
CA ASP A 129 -13.67 -22.14 15.03
C ASP A 129 -12.52 -21.19 14.68
N MET A 130 -12.80 -20.09 13.96
CA MET A 130 -11.77 -19.09 13.66
C MET A 130 -11.27 -18.41 14.93
N SER A 131 -12.17 -18.05 15.83
CA SER A 131 -11.83 -17.39 17.09
C SER A 131 -11.00 -18.35 17.98
N ASP A 132 -11.41 -19.61 18.06
CA ASP A 132 -10.70 -20.67 18.78
C ASP A 132 -9.32 -20.99 18.16
N ALA A 133 -9.23 -20.96 16.82
CA ALA A 133 -7.97 -21.13 16.13
C ALA A 133 -7.00 -19.99 16.42
N LEU A 134 -7.47 -18.74 16.40
CA LEU A 134 -6.68 -17.57 16.75
C LEU A 134 -6.24 -17.61 18.22
N ASP A 135 -7.14 -17.96 19.13
CA ASP A 135 -6.84 -18.14 20.55
C ASP A 135 -5.80 -19.25 20.80
N ARG A 136 -5.77 -20.29 19.96
CA ARG A 136 -4.77 -21.35 20.02
C ARG A 136 -3.41 -20.92 19.45
N ILE A 137 -3.40 -20.13 18.39
CA ILE A 137 -2.17 -19.67 17.71
C ILE A 137 -1.49 -18.56 18.50
N ALA A 138 -2.26 -17.61 19.01
CA ALA A 138 -1.82 -16.46 19.79
C ALA A 138 -2.67 -16.35 21.06
N PRO A 139 -2.35 -17.16 22.09
CA PRO A 139 -3.13 -17.17 23.31
C PRO A 139 -2.90 -15.91 24.14
N GLU A 140 -3.96 -15.48 24.81
CA GLU A 140 -3.92 -14.39 25.78
C GLU A 140 -2.91 -14.64 26.88
N ASP A 141 -2.04 -13.66 27.13
CA ASP A 141 -1.04 -13.75 28.19
C ASP A 141 -1.63 -13.37 29.54
N LYS A 142 -2.51 -14.24 30.06
CA LYS A 142 -3.20 -14.06 31.35
C LYS A 142 -2.26 -13.92 32.55
N LYS A 143 -0.98 -14.29 32.39
CA LYS A 143 0.04 -14.27 33.45
C LYS A 143 1.19 -13.28 33.19
N GLY A 144 1.18 -12.56 32.07
CA GLY A 144 2.20 -11.59 31.67
C GLY A 144 3.60 -12.17 31.43
N ASN A 145 3.71 -13.48 31.15
CA ASN A 145 5.00 -14.18 31.02
C ASN A 145 5.21 -14.81 29.63
N LEU A 146 4.19 -14.78 28.77
CA LEU A 146 4.22 -15.38 27.44
C LEU A 146 4.86 -14.43 26.42
N TYR A 147 4.61 -13.13 26.54
CA TYR A 147 5.18 -12.12 25.63
C TYR A 147 6.24 -11.27 26.33
N ARG A 148 7.37 -11.08 25.64
CA ARG A 148 8.47 -10.22 26.11
C ARG A 148 8.23 -8.73 25.86
N HIS A 149 7.34 -8.43 24.92
CA HIS A 149 6.85 -7.08 24.66
C HIS A 149 5.75 -6.84 25.68
N SER A 150 5.97 -6.00 26.69
CA SER A 150 5.01 -5.72 27.79
C SER A 150 4.67 -4.23 27.93
N ALA A 151 5.15 -3.40 26.99
CA ALA A 151 5.12 -1.94 27.09
C ALA A 151 3.78 -1.32 26.66
N GLU A 152 2.95 -2.05 25.92
CA GLU A 152 1.67 -1.55 25.35
C GLU A 152 0.47 -1.80 26.28
N GLY A 153 0.68 -2.48 27.42
CA GLY A 153 -0.36 -2.79 28.41
C GLY A 153 -0.91 -4.21 28.27
N LEU A 154 -1.62 -4.69 29.30
CA LEU A 154 -2.14 -6.06 29.34
C LEU A 154 -3.22 -6.33 28.28
N ASP A 155 -3.89 -5.29 27.78
CA ASP A 155 -5.00 -5.37 26.82
C ASP A 155 -4.52 -5.56 25.36
N ASP A 156 -3.26 -5.25 25.06
CA ASP A 156 -2.69 -5.32 23.70
C ASP A 156 -1.92 -6.64 23.44
N MET A 157 -2.03 -7.63 24.34
CA MET A 157 -1.20 -8.85 24.31
C MET A 157 -2.01 -10.16 24.44
N PRO A 158 -2.21 -10.92 23.34
CA PRO A 158 -2.07 -10.57 21.94
C PRO A 158 -3.34 -9.92 21.41
N VAL A 159 -3.15 -9.00 20.46
CA VAL A 159 -4.22 -8.36 19.69
C VAL A 159 -4.97 -9.38 18.85
N GLY A 160 -6.23 -9.61 19.20
CA GLY A 160 -7.20 -10.50 18.53
C GLY A 160 -8.61 -9.96 18.64
#